data_AF-A0A061P7E3-F1
#
_entry.id   AF-A0A061P7E3-F1
#
_cell.length_a   1.000
_cell.length_b   1.000
_cell.length_c   1.000
_cell.angle_alpha   90.00
_cell.angle_beta   90.00
_cell.angle_gamma   90.00
#
_symmetry.space_group_name_H-M   'P 1'
#
loop_
_entity.id
_entity.type
_entity.pdbx_description
1 polymer ?
#
loop_
_entity_poly.entity_id
_entity_poly.type
_entity_poly.pdbx_seq_one_letter_code
_entity_poly.pdbx_strand_id
1 'polypeptide(L)'
;MASNQTELLQELSVQTNPIIIENSFTISQTITITYGVTFVSGAGGPYTLTRALTFSDYMFNIVLNGSMQVIDLILDGDAANHPITDTTNRSLIAVTGGSLFLESGSILTNNNAFLEGGGVYLRGNPAFVNTLVMRGDARITGGYTRVTGGGIMAALRNNGDSVTIAENALIDSNQAQFGGGVYFRSYVQGVGGNLTIGDNVQIAANSAVANGGGIYVSNFITGNTVPISLTITGNALINQNTANNGAGLYLFATNSNDAYIQTGTPSITNNTAGNNGAAGFLNFLAPSQANVTITGGTVTDNTANFAAGGFQVSSAGGGTCDLSNVIFSGNSAGASQAGDSYIQIVQPILQTSRLMRLHSKVIRRALTVAERLLTAVRAR
;
A
#
# COMPACT_ATOMS: atom_id res chain seq x y z
N MET A 1 28.03 10.32 -18.52
CA MET A 1 26.87 9.64 -19.16
C MET A 1 27.16 8.16 -19.18
N ALA A 2 26.13 7.31 -19.27
CA ALA A 2 26.32 5.86 -19.23
C ALA A 2 25.48 5.16 -20.31
N SER A 3 26.16 4.45 -21.20
CA SER A 3 25.58 3.55 -22.22
C SER A 3 25.73 2.07 -21.85
N ASN A 4 26.48 1.77 -20.78
CA ASN A 4 26.66 0.43 -20.23
C ASN A 4 26.96 0.48 -18.71
N GLN A 5 26.96 -0.68 -18.06
CA GLN A 5 27.19 -0.77 -16.61
C GLN A 5 28.60 -0.30 -16.20
N THR A 6 29.63 -0.51 -17.02
CA THR A 6 30.99 -0.06 -16.67
C THR A 6 31.06 1.46 -16.59
N GLU A 7 30.49 2.15 -17.56
CA GLU A 7 30.37 3.61 -17.55
C GLU A 7 29.51 4.10 -16.38
N LEU A 8 28.40 3.43 -16.09
CA LEU A 8 27.56 3.75 -14.93
C LEU A 8 28.36 3.72 -13.62
N LEU A 9 29.18 2.69 -13.41
CA LEU A 9 30.03 2.58 -12.22
C LEU A 9 31.14 3.63 -12.19
N GLN A 10 31.69 3.98 -13.36
CA GLN A 10 32.67 5.06 -13.47
C GLN A 10 32.05 6.40 -13.07
N GLU A 11 30.86 6.74 -13.58
CA GLU A 11 30.13 7.96 -13.24
C GLU A 11 29.79 8.03 -11.74
N LEU A 12 29.39 6.91 -11.15
CA LEU A 12 29.17 6.82 -9.70
C LEU A 12 30.46 7.03 -8.89
N SER A 13 31.60 6.51 -9.36
CA SER A 13 32.88 6.64 -8.65
C SER A 13 33.40 8.08 -8.59
N VAL A 14 33.07 8.89 -9.60
CA VAL A 14 33.38 10.32 -9.66
C VAL A 14 32.22 11.21 -9.15
N GLN A 15 31.18 10.58 -8.60
CA GLN A 15 29.99 11.22 -8.03
C GLN A 15 29.24 12.15 -9.00
N THR A 16 29.15 11.78 -10.28
CA THR A 16 28.36 12.53 -11.27
C THR A 16 26.89 12.62 -10.85
N ASN A 17 26.27 13.78 -11.07
CA ASN A 17 24.84 14.02 -10.85
C ASN A 17 24.34 15.17 -11.75
N PRO A 18 23.34 14.97 -12.62
CA PRO A 18 22.66 13.71 -12.91
C PRO A 18 23.54 12.75 -13.72
N ILE A 19 23.30 11.44 -13.59
CA ILE A 19 23.82 10.43 -14.50
C ILE A 19 22.78 10.20 -15.59
N ILE A 20 23.13 10.58 -16.82
CA ILE A 20 22.30 10.39 -18.01
C ILE A 20 22.55 8.98 -18.57
N ILE A 21 21.49 8.18 -18.70
CA ILE A 21 21.48 6.86 -19.33
C ILE A 21 21.20 7.02 -20.82
N GLU A 22 22.10 6.61 -21.70
CA GLU A 22 22.01 6.86 -23.15
C GLU A 22 21.66 5.61 -23.96
N ASN A 23 21.60 4.44 -23.33
CA ASN A 23 21.21 3.20 -23.98
C ASN A 23 20.63 2.20 -22.96
N SER A 24 19.85 1.23 -23.44
CA SER A 24 19.44 0.09 -22.62
C SER A 24 20.61 -0.88 -22.42
N PHE A 25 20.80 -1.37 -21.19
CA PHE A 25 21.85 -2.34 -20.88
C PHE A 25 21.51 -3.20 -19.66
N THR A 26 22.31 -4.24 -19.45
CA THR A 26 22.11 -5.20 -18.37
C THR A 26 22.85 -4.79 -17.08
N ILE A 27 22.22 -5.02 -15.93
CA ILE A 27 22.84 -4.96 -14.59
C ILE A 27 23.18 -6.36 -14.12
N SER A 28 24.47 -6.64 -13.93
CA SER A 28 25.03 -7.94 -13.52
C SER A 28 25.58 -7.96 -12.09
N GLN A 29 25.53 -6.83 -11.38
CA GLN A 29 25.90 -6.73 -9.97
C GLN A 29 25.10 -5.65 -9.26
N THR A 30 25.03 -5.74 -7.93
CA THR A 30 24.38 -4.73 -7.10
C THR A 30 25.11 -3.38 -7.19
N ILE A 31 24.38 -2.34 -7.60
CA ILE A 31 24.88 -0.96 -7.61
C ILE A 31 24.57 -0.32 -6.26
N THR A 32 25.62 0.05 -5.52
CA THR A 32 25.45 0.67 -4.21
C THR A 32 25.39 2.19 -4.34
N ILE A 33 24.35 2.81 -3.77
CA ILE A 33 24.17 4.26 -3.73
C ILE A 33 24.45 4.78 -2.33
N THR A 34 25.46 5.65 -2.21
CA THR A 34 25.93 6.21 -0.94
C THR A 34 25.87 7.74 -0.87
N TYR A 35 25.49 8.39 -1.96
CA TYR A 35 25.35 9.85 -2.08
C TYR A 35 24.05 10.20 -2.80
N GLY A 36 23.74 11.49 -2.94
CA GLY A 36 22.59 11.95 -3.71
C GLY A 36 22.86 11.91 -5.20
N VAL A 37 22.13 11.07 -5.94
CA VAL A 37 22.27 10.90 -7.40
C VAL A 37 20.91 10.79 -8.08
N THR A 38 20.81 11.43 -9.25
CA THR A 38 19.66 11.32 -10.15
C THR A 38 20.06 10.50 -11.37
N PHE A 39 19.30 9.45 -11.66
CA PHE A 39 19.35 8.70 -12.92
C PHE A 39 18.23 9.19 -13.82
N VAL A 40 18.58 9.57 -15.05
CA VAL A 40 17.62 10.08 -16.04
C VAL A 40 17.93 9.48 -17.40
N SER A 41 16.91 9.11 -18.18
CA SER A 41 17.14 8.75 -19.57
C SER A 41 17.56 9.97 -20.39
N GLY A 42 18.54 9.77 -21.26
CA GLY A 42 18.92 10.72 -22.29
C GLY A 42 17.87 10.82 -23.40
N ALA A 43 18.17 11.62 -24.42
CA ALA A 43 17.30 11.75 -25.58
C ALA A 43 17.04 10.37 -26.23
N GLY A 44 15.78 10.09 -26.55
CA GLY A 44 15.36 8.81 -27.15
C GLY A 44 14.90 7.73 -26.16
N GLY A 45 14.90 8.02 -24.85
CA GLY A 45 14.34 7.14 -23.82
C GLY A 45 12.80 7.03 -23.81
N PRO A 46 12.22 6.34 -22.80
CA PRO A 46 12.92 5.78 -21.63
C PRO A 46 13.79 4.58 -22.00
N TYR A 47 15.02 4.54 -21.49
CA TYR A 47 15.91 3.38 -21.62
C TYR A 47 15.63 2.36 -20.53
N THR A 48 16.06 1.11 -20.77
CA THR A 48 15.82 -0.02 -19.84
C THR A 48 17.13 -0.54 -19.27
N LEU A 49 17.20 -0.58 -17.95
CA LEU A 49 18.20 -1.35 -17.23
C LEU A 49 17.59 -2.70 -16.85
N THR A 50 18.09 -3.78 -17.42
CA THR A 50 17.53 -5.14 -17.21
C THR A 50 18.45 -5.97 -16.31
N ARG A 51 17.89 -6.72 -15.37
CA ARG A 51 18.67 -7.70 -14.57
C ARG A 51 19.32 -8.77 -15.46
N ALA A 52 20.58 -9.11 -15.21
CA ALA A 52 21.26 -10.18 -15.95
C ALA A 52 20.74 -11.56 -15.56
N LEU A 53 20.71 -12.50 -16.53
CA LEU A 53 20.23 -13.88 -16.36
C LEU A 53 20.84 -14.65 -15.18
N THR A 54 22.06 -14.33 -14.76
CA THR A 54 22.78 -15.01 -13.68
C THR A 54 22.87 -14.18 -12.41
N PHE A 55 22.15 -13.06 -12.33
CA PHE A 55 22.24 -12.11 -11.23
C PHE A 55 20.90 -11.96 -10.52
N SER A 56 20.76 -12.55 -9.34
CA SER A 56 19.47 -12.60 -8.62
C SER A 56 19.35 -11.59 -7.46
N ASP A 57 20.34 -10.72 -7.25
CA ASP A 57 20.37 -9.76 -6.13
C ASP A 57 19.67 -8.42 -6.48
N TYR A 58 19.71 -7.45 -5.56
CA TYR A 58 19.19 -6.10 -5.78
C TYR A 58 19.93 -5.43 -6.93
N MET A 59 19.23 -4.87 -7.91
CA MET A 59 19.90 -4.03 -8.92
C MET A 59 20.53 -2.79 -8.27
N PHE A 60 19.81 -2.17 -7.34
CA PHE A 60 20.29 -1.03 -6.57
C PHE A 60 20.12 -1.26 -5.07
N ASN A 61 21.13 -0.85 -4.29
CA ASN A 61 21.10 -0.86 -2.84
C ASN A 61 21.49 0.52 -2.31
N ILE A 62 20.53 1.23 -1.71
CA ILE A 62 20.73 2.56 -1.13
C ILE A 62 21.10 2.40 0.34
N VAL A 63 22.24 2.96 0.73
CA VAL A 63 22.80 2.83 2.09
C VAL A 63 23.46 4.12 2.54
N LEU A 64 23.81 4.22 3.83
CA LEU A 64 24.63 5.30 4.40
C LEU A 64 24.08 6.71 4.13
N ASN A 65 22.76 6.87 4.21
CA ASN A 65 22.02 8.09 3.86
C ASN A 65 22.11 8.49 2.38
N GLY A 66 22.46 7.55 1.50
CA GLY A 66 22.36 7.73 0.06
C GLY A 66 20.95 8.11 -0.38
N SER A 67 20.85 8.80 -1.51
CA SER A 67 19.57 9.23 -2.08
C SER A 67 19.57 8.97 -3.57
N MET A 68 18.64 8.15 -4.04
CA MET A 68 18.49 7.82 -5.46
C MET A 68 17.21 8.44 -5.98
N GLN A 69 17.32 9.26 -7.02
CA GLN A 69 16.18 9.71 -7.80
C GLN A 69 16.21 9.04 -9.18
N VAL A 70 15.06 8.55 -9.62
CA VAL A 70 14.86 7.94 -10.93
C VAL A 70 13.86 8.78 -11.70
N ILE A 71 14.18 9.11 -12.95
CA ILE A 71 13.33 9.91 -13.85
C ILE A 71 13.35 9.26 -15.23
N ASP A 72 12.17 8.98 -15.79
CA ASP A 72 12.02 8.49 -17.17
C ASP A 72 12.90 7.26 -17.50
N LEU A 73 13.01 6.31 -16.58
CA LEU A 73 13.87 5.13 -16.72
C LEU A 73 13.13 3.86 -16.32
N ILE A 74 13.35 2.77 -17.07
CA ILE A 74 12.77 1.47 -16.78
C ILE A 74 13.82 0.59 -16.09
N LEU A 75 13.46 0.04 -14.92
CA LEU A 75 14.20 -1.03 -14.25
C LEU A 75 13.39 -2.32 -14.39
N ASP A 76 13.93 -3.26 -15.15
CA ASP A 76 13.27 -4.55 -15.47
C ASP A 76 13.99 -5.71 -14.75
N GLY A 77 13.25 -6.46 -13.94
CA GLY A 77 13.74 -7.61 -13.19
C GLY A 77 13.88 -8.90 -14.00
N ASP A 78 13.44 -8.92 -15.25
CA ASP A 78 13.45 -10.09 -16.13
C ASP A 78 12.83 -11.32 -15.45
N ALA A 79 11.61 -11.16 -14.92
CA ALA A 79 10.87 -12.20 -14.20
C ALA A 79 10.73 -13.52 -14.98
N ALA A 80 10.75 -13.46 -16.32
CA ALA A 80 10.68 -14.64 -17.17
C ALA A 80 11.88 -15.59 -16.97
N ASN A 81 13.07 -15.03 -16.73
CA ASN A 81 14.31 -15.79 -16.50
C ASN A 81 14.68 -15.93 -15.02
N HIS A 82 13.96 -15.25 -14.13
CA HIS A 82 14.13 -15.33 -12.68
C HIS A 82 12.89 -15.98 -12.04
N PRO A 83 12.75 -17.32 -12.07
CA PRO A 83 11.50 -17.98 -11.66
C PRO A 83 11.17 -17.76 -10.18
N ILE A 84 9.88 -17.72 -9.84
CA ILE A 84 9.37 -17.51 -8.47
C ILE A 84 9.85 -18.54 -7.44
N THR A 85 10.38 -19.68 -7.89
CA THR A 85 10.93 -20.74 -7.05
C THR A 85 12.39 -20.51 -6.65
N ASP A 86 13.10 -19.61 -7.32
CA ASP A 86 14.49 -19.27 -6.98
C ASP A 86 14.54 -18.49 -5.67
N THR A 87 15.25 -19.04 -4.70
CA THR A 87 15.35 -18.50 -3.34
C THR A 87 16.34 -17.34 -3.23
N THR A 88 17.15 -17.14 -4.26
CA THR A 88 18.18 -16.09 -4.34
C THR A 88 17.63 -14.78 -4.88
N ASN A 89 16.49 -14.81 -5.57
CA ASN A 89 15.82 -13.64 -6.12
C ASN A 89 15.53 -12.56 -5.07
N ARG A 90 15.86 -11.31 -5.40
CA ARG A 90 15.66 -10.12 -4.57
C ARG A 90 14.88 -9.03 -5.30
N SER A 91 14.47 -8.01 -4.56
CA SER A 91 13.84 -6.78 -5.05
C SER A 91 14.68 -6.08 -6.11
N LEU A 92 14.08 -5.20 -6.94
CA LEU A 92 14.88 -4.35 -7.82
C LEU A 92 15.72 -3.35 -7.01
N ILE A 93 15.09 -2.70 -6.03
CA ILE A 93 15.76 -1.72 -5.17
C ILE A 93 15.59 -2.10 -3.70
N ALA A 94 16.69 -2.13 -2.96
CA ALA A 94 16.71 -2.13 -1.51
C ALA A 94 17.11 -0.76 -0.96
N VAL A 95 16.43 -0.31 0.10
CA VAL A 95 16.78 0.89 0.86
C VAL A 95 17.10 0.47 2.29
N THR A 96 18.35 0.66 2.71
CA THR A 96 18.85 0.33 4.05
C THR A 96 19.56 1.55 4.65
N GLY A 97 18.80 2.58 4.97
CA GLY A 97 19.28 3.86 5.46
C GLY A 97 19.53 4.86 4.34
N GLY A 98 18.47 5.45 3.80
CA GLY A 98 18.53 6.35 2.66
C GLY A 98 17.14 6.67 2.09
N SER A 99 17.13 7.29 0.91
CA SER A 99 15.89 7.73 0.26
C SER A 99 15.82 7.28 -1.20
N LEU A 100 14.64 6.83 -1.63
CA LEU A 100 14.31 6.55 -3.03
C LEU A 100 13.19 7.50 -3.48
N PHE A 101 13.43 8.17 -4.61
CA PHE A 101 12.46 9.03 -5.29
C PHE A 101 12.20 8.45 -6.69
N LEU A 102 10.96 8.06 -6.94
CA LEU A 102 10.48 7.64 -8.25
C LEU A 102 9.64 8.76 -8.84
N GLU A 103 10.18 9.41 -9.86
CA GLU A 103 9.54 10.54 -10.53
C GLU A 103 8.89 10.11 -11.84
N SER A 104 8.29 11.07 -12.54
CA SER A 104 7.63 10.89 -13.84
C SER A 104 8.46 10.03 -14.81
N GLY A 105 7.78 9.13 -15.50
CA GLY A 105 8.33 8.18 -16.48
C GLY A 105 9.10 7.00 -15.87
N SER A 106 9.32 6.96 -14.54
CA SER A 106 10.04 5.85 -13.91
C SER A 106 9.17 4.60 -13.84
N ILE A 107 9.70 3.45 -14.25
CA ILE A 107 8.98 2.18 -14.23
C ILE A 107 9.86 1.11 -13.58
N LEU A 108 9.39 0.51 -12.50
CA LEU A 108 9.92 -0.73 -11.94
C LEU A 108 9.01 -1.87 -12.37
N THR A 109 9.55 -2.87 -13.07
CA THR A 109 8.71 -3.90 -13.68
C THR A 109 9.28 -5.31 -13.64
N ASN A 110 8.38 -6.29 -13.71
CA ASN A 110 8.68 -7.69 -14.00
C ASN A 110 9.75 -8.26 -13.09
N ASN A 111 9.57 -8.12 -11.77
CA ASN A 111 10.53 -8.65 -10.80
C ASN A 111 9.92 -9.72 -9.91
N ASN A 112 10.48 -10.92 -9.98
CA ASN A 112 10.24 -11.95 -8.98
C ASN A 112 11.27 -11.78 -7.86
N ALA A 113 10.82 -11.56 -6.63
CA ALA A 113 11.65 -11.63 -5.42
C ALA A 113 11.15 -12.77 -4.52
N PHE A 114 12.06 -13.47 -3.84
CA PHE A 114 11.66 -14.68 -3.13
C PHE A 114 10.80 -14.41 -1.88
N LEU A 115 11.06 -13.32 -1.16
CA LEU A 115 10.38 -13.03 0.11
C LEU A 115 9.65 -11.69 0.10
N GLU A 116 10.33 -10.61 -0.27
CA GLU A 116 9.95 -9.26 0.12
C GLU A 116 10.21 -8.26 -1.03
N GLY A 117 9.27 -7.35 -1.25
CA GLY A 117 9.39 -6.19 -2.15
C GLY A 117 9.73 -6.54 -3.59
N GLY A 118 8.77 -6.88 -4.46
CA GLY A 118 9.10 -7.18 -5.86
C GLY A 118 9.77 -5.98 -6.54
N GLY A 119 9.18 -4.79 -6.49
CA GLY A 119 9.83 -3.57 -6.93
C GLY A 119 10.82 -3.02 -5.89
N VAL A 120 10.29 -2.66 -4.71
CA VAL A 120 11.02 -1.92 -3.68
C VAL A 120 10.94 -2.61 -2.33
N TYR A 121 12.08 -2.72 -1.66
CA TYR A 121 12.15 -3.13 -0.26
C TYR A 121 12.81 -2.05 0.61
N LEU A 122 11.99 -1.39 1.45
CA LEU A 122 12.51 -0.60 2.57
C LEU A 122 12.89 -1.55 3.70
N ARG A 123 14.18 -1.88 3.73
CA ARG A 123 14.76 -2.84 4.67
C ARG A 123 14.98 -2.14 6.00
N GLY A 124 13.95 -2.18 6.83
CA GLY A 124 13.92 -1.52 8.13
C GLY A 124 15.14 -1.81 8.98
N ASN A 125 15.67 -0.77 9.60
CA ASN A 125 16.75 -0.84 10.58
C ASN A 125 16.52 0.21 11.68
N PRO A 126 16.59 -0.13 12.98
CA PRO A 126 16.41 0.86 14.05
C PRO A 126 17.40 2.04 13.99
N ALA A 127 18.58 1.85 13.42
CA ALA A 127 19.63 2.87 13.37
C ALA A 127 19.51 3.81 12.17
N PHE A 128 18.73 3.46 11.14
CA PHE A 128 18.70 4.22 9.89
C PHE A 128 17.27 4.45 9.40
N VAL A 129 17.04 5.61 8.80
CA VAL A 129 15.75 6.01 8.24
C VAL A 129 15.65 5.56 6.78
N ASN A 130 14.52 4.99 6.40
CA ASN A 130 14.18 4.67 5.02
C ASN A 130 13.04 5.56 4.52
N THR A 131 13.24 6.19 3.37
CA THR A 131 12.21 7.02 2.72
C THR A 131 11.91 6.50 1.32
N LEU A 132 10.63 6.36 0.99
CA LEU A 132 10.14 6.18 -0.38
C LEU A 132 9.17 7.29 -0.73
N VAL A 133 9.43 7.93 -1.87
CA VAL A 133 8.52 8.89 -2.50
C VAL A 133 8.27 8.44 -3.93
N MET A 134 7.00 8.34 -4.31
CA MET A 134 6.56 8.02 -5.66
C MET A 134 5.58 9.09 -6.13
N ARG A 135 5.91 9.76 -7.24
CA ARG A 135 5.20 10.93 -7.80
C ARG A 135 5.20 10.88 -9.33
N GLY A 136 4.65 11.91 -9.97
CA GLY A 136 4.46 11.93 -11.41
C GLY A 136 3.53 10.82 -11.85
N ASP A 137 3.87 10.18 -12.96
CA ASP A 137 3.27 8.94 -13.47
C ASP A 137 4.16 7.71 -13.26
N ALA A 138 5.01 7.73 -12.20
CA ALA A 138 5.85 6.60 -11.84
C ALA A 138 5.03 5.31 -11.67
N ARG A 139 5.62 4.15 -12.00
CA ARG A 139 4.93 2.85 -12.01
C ARG A 139 5.73 1.76 -11.30
N ILE A 140 5.04 0.92 -10.53
CA ILE A 140 5.56 -0.36 -10.04
C ILE A 140 4.59 -1.46 -10.47
N THR A 141 5.03 -2.33 -11.38
CA THR A 141 4.13 -3.28 -12.05
C THR A 141 4.72 -4.68 -12.23
N GLY A 142 3.87 -5.71 -12.17
CA GLY A 142 4.27 -7.08 -12.48
C GLY A 142 5.30 -7.67 -11.51
N GLY A 143 5.38 -7.14 -10.29
CA GLY A 143 6.22 -7.66 -9.23
C GLY A 143 5.58 -8.85 -8.52
N TYR A 144 6.37 -9.86 -8.18
CA TYR A 144 5.93 -11.01 -7.39
C TYR A 144 6.80 -11.18 -6.16
N THR A 145 6.17 -11.46 -5.02
CA THR A 145 6.83 -12.02 -3.84
C THR A 145 6.09 -13.21 -3.28
N ARG A 146 6.79 -14.11 -2.58
CA ARG A 146 6.10 -15.20 -1.88
C ARG A 146 5.42 -14.74 -0.60
N VAL A 147 5.91 -13.69 0.06
CA VAL A 147 5.47 -13.33 1.41
C VAL A 147 4.83 -11.95 1.45
N THR A 148 5.58 -10.87 1.26
CA THR A 148 5.06 -9.52 1.49
C THR A 148 5.47 -8.51 0.42
N GLY A 149 4.54 -7.64 0.04
CA GLY A 149 4.82 -6.48 -0.80
C GLY A 149 5.21 -6.87 -2.21
N GLY A 150 4.24 -7.31 -3.03
CA GLY A 150 4.50 -7.69 -4.41
C GLY A 150 5.10 -6.54 -5.21
N GLY A 151 4.59 -5.31 -5.01
CA GLY A 151 5.21 -4.08 -5.48
C GLY A 151 6.19 -3.50 -4.45
N ILE A 152 5.67 -3.09 -3.29
CA ILE A 152 6.41 -2.39 -2.24
C ILE A 152 6.32 -3.16 -0.91
N MET A 153 7.48 -3.44 -0.32
CA MET A 153 7.60 -3.87 1.07
C MET A 153 8.21 -2.74 1.92
N ALA A 154 7.44 -2.23 2.88
CA ALA A 154 7.88 -1.26 3.87
C ALA A 154 7.91 -1.88 5.28
N ALA A 155 9.10 -2.31 5.70
CA ALA A 155 9.35 -2.82 7.04
C ALA A 155 9.76 -1.67 7.96
N LEU A 156 8.82 -1.09 8.72
CA LEU A 156 9.13 0.02 9.62
C LEU A 156 9.85 -0.50 10.86
N ARG A 157 11.04 0.06 11.11
CA ARG A 157 11.83 -0.18 12.33
C ARG A 157 12.43 1.11 12.91
N ASN A 158 12.25 2.24 12.24
CA ASN A 158 12.62 3.56 12.71
C ASN A 158 11.41 4.51 12.59
N ASN A 159 11.22 5.43 13.55
CA ASN A 159 10.10 6.38 13.52
C ASN A 159 10.20 7.42 12.39
N GLY A 160 11.35 7.56 11.75
CA GLY A 160 11.52 8.35 10.54
C GLY A 160 11.16 7.61 9.25
N ASP A 161 10.93 6.30 9.29
CA ASP A 161 10.59 5.53 8.09
C ASP A 161 9.30 6.07 7.46
N SER A 162 9.32 6.33 6.15
CA SER A 162 8.19 6.99 5.47
C SER A 162 7.96 6.47 4.06
N VAL A 163 6.68 6.43 3.67
CA VAL A 163 6.23 6.09 2.31
C VAL A 163 5.15 7.08 1.90
N THR A 164 5.39 7.78 0.80
CA THR A 164 4.41 8.71 0.18
C THR A 164 4.20 8.32 -1.28
N ILE A 165 2.94 8.11 -1.66
CA ILE A 165 2.55 7.82 -3.05
C ILE A 165 1.51 8.87 -3.44
N ALA A 166 1.80 9.65 -4.48
CA ALA A 166 1.03 10.84 -4.84
C ALA A 166 0.97 11.06 -6.36
N GLU A 167 0.31 12.14 -6.76
CA GLU A 167 0.10 12.55 -8.15
C GLU A 167 -0.60 11.46 -9.00
N ASN A 168 0.01 10.99 -10.09
CA ASN A 168 -0.59 10.00 -11.01
C ASN A 168 0.12 8.63 -10.92
N ALA A 169 0.80 8.36 -9.82
CA ALA A 169 1.55 7.12 -9.62
C ALA A 169 0.65 5.88 -9.73
N LEU A 170 1.20 4.79 -10.28
CA LEU A 170 0.49 3.52 -10.49
C LEU A 170 1.23 2.34 -9.85
N ILE A 171 0.52 1.57 -9.02
CA ILE A 171 1.00 0.28 -8.50
C ILE A 171 0.03 -0.79 -9.00
N ASP A 172 0.46 -1.62 -9.95
CA ASP A 172 -0.43 -2.54 -10.63
C ASP A 172 0.09 -3.95 -10.85
N SER A 173 -0.82 -4.92 -10.96
CA SER A 173 -0.49 -6.28 -11.39
C SER A 173 0.57 -6.97 -10.53
N ASN A 174 0.73 -6.55 -9.27
CA ASN A 174 1.70 -7.14 -8.35
C ASN A 174 1.06 -8.25 -7.51
N GLN A 175 1.84 -9.27 -7.14
CA GLN A 175 1.37 -10.44 -6.41
C GLN A 175 2.20 -10.73 -5.15
N ALA A 176 1.53 -11.04 -4.04
CA ALA A 176 2.17 -11.48 -2.80
C ALA A 176 1.29 -12.45 -1.99
N GLN A 177 1.79 -12.95 -0.85
CA GLN A 177 0.90 -13.55 0.16
C GLN A 177 0.15 -12.47 0.93
N PHE A 178 0.80 -11.36 1.26
CA PHE A 178 0.20 -10.20 1.92
C PHE A 178 0.66 -8.90 1.26
N GLY A 179 -0.27 -7.96 1.01
CA GLY A 179 0.08 -6.68 0.38
C GLY A 179 0.57 -6.88 -1.05
N GLY A 180 -0.33 -7.25 -1.97
CA GLY A 180 0.03 -7.48 -3.37
C GLY A 180 0.68 -6.22 -3.97
N GLY A 181 0.02 -5.07 -3.85
CA GLY A 181 0.62 -3.78 -4.21
C GLY A 181 1.59 -3.30 -3.14
N VAL A 182 1.08 -2.99 -1.94
CA VAL A 182 1.84 -2.39 -0.84
C VAL A 182 1.67 -3.20 0.44
N TYR A 183 2.78 -3.55 1.08
CA TYR A 183 2.81 -4.04 2.46
C TYR A 183 3.54 -3.05 3.36
N PHE A 184 2.83 -2.46 4.31
CA PHE A 184 3.34 -1.43 5.21
C PHE A 184 3.13 -1.86 6.66
N ARG A 185 4.21 -2.18 7.36
CA ARG A 185 4.11 -2.76 8.70
C ARG A 185 5.20 -2.30 9.65
N SER A 186 4.80 -2.01 10.88
CA SER A 186 5.73 -1.89 12.00
C SER A 186 6.17 -3.26 12.53
N TYR A 187 7.50 -3.44 12.63
CA TYR A 187 8.14 -4.66 13.14
C TYR A 187 8.76 -4.49 14.52
N VAL A 188 8.72 -3.29 15.09
CA VAL A 188 9.39 -2.95 16.36
C VAL A 188 8.41 -2.18 17.24
N GLN A 189 8.37 -2.55 18.53
CA GLN A 189 7.58 -1.82 19.52
C GLN A 189 8.00 -0.35 19.58
N GLY A 190 7.03 0.57 19.61
CA GLY A 190 7.32 2.00 19.69
C GLY A 190 7.70 2.64 18.34
N VAL A 191 7.57 1.89 17.24
CA VAL A 191 7.66 2.41 15.87
C VAL A 191 6.29 2.47 15.24
N GLY A 192 5.90 3.67 14.83
CA GLY A 192 4.64 3.95 14.14
C GLY A 192 4.89 4.31 12.68
N GLY A 193 3.84 4.75 11.98
CA GLY A 193 4.01 5.22 10.61
C GLY A 193 2.71 5.69 9.98
N ASN A 194 2.84 6.52 8.96
CA ASN A 194 1.70 7.00 8.19
C ASN A 194 1.92 6.61 6.73
N LEU A 195 1.04 5.79 6.18
CA LEU A 195 0.98 5.55 4.74
C LEU A 195 -0.06 6.51 4.15
N THR A 196 0.40 7.42 3.30
CA THR A 196 -0.46 8.39 2.61
C THR A 196 -0.50 8.08 1.12
N ILE A 197 -1.71 7.98 0.60
CA ILE A 197 -2.02 7.76 -0.82
C ILE A 197 -3.00 8.84 -1.24
N GLY A 198 -2.60 9.70 -2.17
CA GLY A 198 -3.37 10.90 -2.51
C GLY A 198 -3.55 11.15 -4.00
N ASP A 199 -4.05 12.34 -4.32
CA ASP A 199 -4.18 12.85 -5.69
C ASP A 199 -4.90 11.90 -6.64
N ASN A 200 -4.32 11.48 -7.77
CA ASN A 200 -4.93 10.57 -8.75
C ASN A 200 -4.24 9.20 -8.76
N VAL A 201 -3.62 8.79 -7.64
CA VAL A 201 -2.90 7.52 -7.53
C VAL A 201 -3.81 6.35 -7.84
N GLN A 202 -3.26 5.35 -8.53
CA GLN A 202 -3.97 4.12 -8.85
C GLN A 202 -3.28 2.90 -8.22
N ILE A 203 -4.05 2.09 -7.50
CA ILE A 203 -3.62 0.80 -6.97
C ILE A 203 -4.56 -0.26 -7.53
N ALA A 204 -4.10 -0.91 -8.59
CA ALA A 204 -4.96 -1.63 -9.52
C ALA A 204 -4.52 -3.08 -9.74
N ALA A 205 -5.47 -4.01 -9.87
CA ALA A 205 -5.17 -5.38 -10.32
C ALA A 205 -4.09 -6.13 -9.51
N ASN A 206 -3.84 -5.74 -8.26
CA ASN A 206 -2.88 -6.43 -7.40
C ASN A 206 -3.55 -7.60 -6.69
N SER A 207 -2.79 -8.66 -6.42
CA SER A 207 -3.28 -9.90 -5.84
C SER A 207 -2.52 -10.28 -4.57
N ALA A 208 -3.27 -10.60 -3.51
CA ALA A 208 -2.72 -11.23 -2.32
C ALA A 208 -3.37 -12.61 -2.12
N VAL A 209 -2.59 -13.63 -1.77
CA VAL A 209 -3.18 -14.94 -1.41
C VAL A 209 -4.00 -14.82 -0.12
N ALA A 210 -3.53 -14.04 0.85
CA ALA A 210 -4.18 -13.86 2.15
C ALA A 210 -4.84 -12.49 2.27
N ASN A 211 -4.10 -11.44 2.59
CA ASN A 211 -4.72 -10.16 2.99
C ASN A 211 -4.10 -8.97 2.27
N GLY A 212 -4.93 -7.97 1.95
CA GLY A 212 -4.47 -6.72 1.35
C GLY A 212 -4.01 -6.91 -0.09
N GLY A 213 -4.95 -7.08 -1.02
CA GLY A 213 -4.61 -7.24 -2.44
C GLY A 213 -3.90 -6.01 -2.98
N GLY A 214 -4.55 -4.85 -2.83
CA GLY A 214 -3.94 -3.55 -3.07
C GLY A 214 -2.98 -3.17 -1.94
N ILE A 215 -3.51 -3.02 -0.73
CA ILE A 215 -2.76 -2.47 0.41
C ILE A 215 -2.94 -3.35 1.66
N TYR A 216 -1.83 -3.65 2.32
CA TYR A 216 -1.80 -4.22 3.67
C TYR A 216 -1.12 -3.24 4.63
N VAL A 217 -1.80 -2.85 5.69
CA VAL A 217 -1.26 -2.04 6.78
C VAL A 217 -1.39 -2.78 8.11
N SER A 218 -0.32 -2.82 8.89
CA SER A 218 -0.38 -3.40 10.25
C SER A 218 0.55 -2.69 11.20
N ASN A 219 0.09 -2.46 12.41
CA ASN A 219 0.97 -2.05 13.50
C ASN A 219 1.72 -3.26 14.08
N PHE A 220 2.64 -3.01 15.01
CA PHE A 220 3.31 -4.04 15.79
C PHE A 220 2.27 -4.79 16.64
N ILE A 221 2.26 -6.13 16.55
CA ILE A 221 1.11 -6.93 16.98
C ILE A 221 0.91 -6.92 18.51
N THR A 222 1.98 -6.81 19.29
CA THR A 222 1.92 -7.01 20.75
C THR A 222 2.54 -5.84 21.51
N GLY A 223 1.78 -5.19 22.39
CA GLY A 223 2.34 -4.17 23.30
C GLY A 223 2.74 -2.85 22.62
N ASN A 224 2.17 -2.56 21.45
CA ASN A 224 2.50 -1.36 20.72
C ASN A 224 1.98 -0.07 21.41
N THR A 225 2.81 0.98 21.41
CA THR A 225 2.59 2.23 22.12
C THR A 225 2.40 3.44 21.21
N VAL A 226 2.60 3.30 19.89
CA VAL A 226 2.55 4.42 18.93
C VAL A 226 1.62 4.10 17.74
N PRO A 227 0.88 5.08 17.20
CA PRO A 227 -0.12 4.80 16.16
C PRO A 227 0.49 4.48 14.80
N ILE A 228 -0.27 3.75 13.98
CA ILE A 228 -0.13 3.64 12.53
C ILE A 228 -1.38 4.17 11.85
N SER A 229 -1.25 4.89 10.74
CA SER A 229 -2.40 5.36 9.97
C SER A 229 -2.30 5.03 8.49
N LEU A 230 -3.46 4.72 7.91
CA LEU A 230 -3.66 4.66 6.46
C LEU A 230 -4.56 5.82 6.05
N THR A 231 -4.03 6.73 5.24
CA THR A 231 -4.77 7.88 4.71
C THR A 231 -4.90 7.79 3.19
N ILE A 232 -6.14 7.79 2.70
CA ILE A 232 -6.49 7.84 1.28
C ILE A 232 -7.18 9.17 0.98
N THR A 233 -6.61 10.00 0.10
CA THR A 233 -7.15 11.33 -0.22
C THR A 233 -7.30 11.55 -1.73
N GLY A 234 -7.84 12.72 -2.11
CA GLY A 234 -7.91 13.14 -3.51
C GLY A 234 -8.90 12.32 -4.33
N ASN A 235 -8.53 11.98 -5.55
CA ASN A 235 -9.24 11.13 -6.51
C ASN A 235 -8.61 9.72 -6.61
N ALA A 236 -7.90 9.25 -5.59
CA ALA A 236 -7.21 7.96 -5.65
C ALA A 236 -8.16 6.82 -6.03
N LEU A 237 -7.70 5.91 -6.88
CA LEU A 237 -8.44 4.76 -7.39
C LEU A 237 -7.83 3.45 -6.87
N ILE A 238 -8.61 2.68 -6.12
CA ILE A 238 -8.22 1.36 -5.64
C ILE A 238 -9.16 0.35 -6.29
N ASN A 239 -8.69 -0.35 -7.33
CA ASN A 239 -9.59 -1.17 -8.14
C ASN A 239 -9.04 -2.53 -8.59
N GLN A 240 -9.96 -3.46 -8.87
CA GLN A 240 -9.63 -4.77 -9.44
C GLN A 240 -8.63 -5.60 -8.62
N ASN A 241 -8.41 -5.25 -7.35
CA ASN A 241 -7.51 -6.00 -6.50
C ASN A 241 -8.22 -7.25 -5.97
N THR A 242 -7.44 -8.30 -5.72
CA THR A 242 -7.95 -9.57 -5.19
C THR A 242 -7.22 -9.97 -3.91
N ALA A 243 -7.94 -10.45 -2.90
CA ALA A 243 -7.35 -11.08 -1.71
C ALA A 243 -8.30 -12.09 -1.07
N ASN A 244 -7.87 -12.83 -0.05
CA ASN A 244 -8.81 -13.55 0.81
C ASN A 244 -9.58 -12.57 1.72
N ASN A 245 -8.90 -11.59 2.32
CA ASN A 245 -9.57 -10.50 3.03
C ASN A 245 -8.97 -9.13 2.68
N GLY A 246 -9.81 -8.10 2.63
CA GLY A 246 -9.33 -6.74 2.36
C GLY A 246 -8.72 -6.64 0.97
N ALA A 247 -9.49 -6.92 -0.08
CA ALA A 247 -8.95 -6.99 -1.43
C ALA A 247 -8.41 -5.64 -1.90
N GLY A 248 -9.17 -4.56 -1.73
CA GLY A 248 -8.65 -3.20 -1.88
C GLY A 248 -7.63 -2.88 -0.78
N LEU A 249 -8.08 -2.94 0.48
CA LEU A 249 -7.24 -2.64 1.64
C LEU A 249 -7.48 -3.57 2.83
N TYR A 250 -6.42 -3.83 3.59
CA TYR A 250 -6.47 -4.53 4.87
C TYR A 250 -5.72 -3.73 5.93
N LEU A 251 -6.38 -3.45 7.06
CA LEU A 251 -5.77 -2.79 8.22
C LEU A 251 -5.85 -3.71 9.44
N PHE A 252 -4.70 -3.98 10.05
CA PHE A 252 -4.60 -4.66 11.35
C PHE A 252 -4.09 -3.69 12.41
N ALA A 253 -5.03 -3.17 13.18
CA ALA A 253 -4.81 -2.17 14.22
C ALA A 253 -4.70 -2.83 15.60
N THR A 254 -3.69 -2.43 16.36
CA THR A 254 -3.38 -2.94 17.72
C THR A 254 -3.15 -1.83 18.73
N ASN A 255 -3.16 -0.56 18.31
CA ASN A 255 -3.16 0.62 19.17
C ASN A 255 -4.49 1.39 19.02
N SER A 256 -4.99 1.99 20.11
CA SER A 256 -6.29 2.69 20.10
C SER A 256 -6.32 3.96 19.23
N ASN A 257 -5.14 4.45 18.82
CA ASN A 257 -5.02 5.60 17.92
C ASN A 257 -4.66 5.17 16.48
N ASP A 258 -4.57 3.87 16.20
CA ASP A 258 -4.44 3.40 14.81
C ASP A 258 -5.67 3.82 14.01
N ALA A 259 -5.49 4.31 12.79
CA ALA A 259 -6.58 4.97 12.07
C ALA A 259 -6.65 4.60 10.59
N TYR A 260 -7.88 4.57 10.07
CA TYR A 260 -8.16 4.66 8.64
C TYR A 260 -8.89 5.97 8.34
N ILE A 261 -8.33 6.75 7.41
CA ILE A 261 -8.86 8.06 7.03
C ILE A 261 -9.03 8.09 5.52
N GLN A 262 -10.24 8.36 5.05
CA GLN A 262 -10.56 8.64 3.66
C GLN A 262 -11.19 10.03 3.54
N THR A 263 -10.65 10.88 2.68
CA THR A 263 -11.20 12.23 2.41
C THR A 263 -11.16 12.58 0.91
N GLY A 264 -12.03 13.48 0.47
CA GLY A 264 -12.08 13.94 -0.93
C GLY A 264 -13.02 13.09 -1.79
N THR A 265 -12.55 12.65 -2.94
CA THR A 265 -13.29 11.84 -3.92
C THR A 265 -12.62 10.50 -4.32
N PRO A 266 -11.99 9.72 -3.41
CA PRO A 266 -11.45 8.41 -3.78
C PRO A 266 -12.51 7.46 -4.32
N SER A 267 -12.11 6.52 -5.19
CA SER A 267 -12.95 5.43 -5.68
C SER A 267 -12.34 4.08 -5.33
N ILE A 268 -13.08 3.28 -4.57
CA ILE A 268 -12.72 1.90 -4.24
C ILE A 268 -13.70 0.99 -4.96
N THR A 269 -13.28 0.35 -6.04
CA THR A 269 -14.21 -0.29 -6.98
C THR A 269 -13.74 -1.61 -7.57
N ASN A 270 -14.67 -2.53 -7.84
CA ASN A 270 -14.36 -3.80 -8.51
C ASN A 270 -13.32 -4.67 -7.80
N ASN A 271 -13.12 -4.50 -6.50
CA ASN A 271 -12.23 -5.37 -5.73
C ASN A 271 -12.96 -6.67 -5.34
N THR A 272 -12.23 -7.78 -5.30
CA THR A 272 -12.81 -9.11 -5.03
C THR A 272 -12.12 -9.80 -3.86
N ALA A 273 -12.86 -10.04 -2.76
CA ALA A 273 -12.39 -10.79 -1.61
C ALA A 273 -12.93 -12.23 -1.58
N GLY A 274 -12.03 -13.20 -1.37
CA GLY A 274 -12.38 -14.61 -1.16
C GLY A 274 -13.16 -14.88 0.13
N ASN A 275 -13.16 -13.94 1.08
CA ASN A 275 -13.84 -14.04 2.36
C ASN A 275 -14.47 -12.70 2.76
N ASN A 276 -13.68 -11.73 3.25
CA ASN A 276 -14.21 -10.55 3.93
C ASN A 276 -13.72 -9.21 3.37
N GLY A 277 -14.63 -8.22 3.32
CA GLY A 277 -14.30 -6.80 3.12
C GLY A 277 -13.58 -6.55 1.80
N ALA A 278 -14.29 -6.63 0.67
CA ALA A 278 -13.62 -6.53 -0.63
C ALA A 278 -13.11 -5.11 -0.92
N ALA A 279 -13.88 -4.07 -0.61
CA ALA A 279 -13.33 -2.71 -0.59
C ALA A 279 -12.28 -2.56 0.51
N GLY A 280 -12.60 -3.04 1.72
CA GLY A 280 -11.63 -3.09 2.80
C GLY A 280 -12.03 -3.90 4.01
N PHE A 281 -11.03 -4.48 4.69
CA PHE A 281 -11.21 -5.13 5.98
C PHE A 281 -10.35 -4.45 7.06
N LEU A 282 -11.01 -3.76 7.98
CA LEU A 282 -10.41 -2.99 9.07
C LEU A 282 -10.63 -3.74 10.39
N ASN A 283 -9.57 -4.34 10.92
CA ASN A 283 -9.61 -5.13 12.14
C ASN A 283 -8.83 -4.44 13.27
N PHE A 284 -9.56 -4.02 14.30
CA PHE A 284 -9.04 -3.35 15.50
C PHE A 284 -9.08 -4.35 16.68
N LEU A 285 -7.93 -4.93 16.99
CA LEU A 285 -7.76 -5.93 18.05
C LEU A 285 -7.79 -5.29 19.44
N ALA A 286 -8.50 -5.89 20.41
CA ALA A 286 -8.50 -5.38 21.79
C ALA A 286 -7.05 -5.19 22.32
N PRO A 287 -6.74 -4.06 22.98
CA PRO A 287 -7.64 -2.99 23.40
C PRO A 287 -7.85 -1.86 22.38
N SER A 288 -7.35 -1.99 21.14
CA SER A 288 -7.54 -1.01 20.06
C SER A 288 -9.02 -0.77 19.77
N GLN A 289 -9.33 0.48 19.46
CA GLN A 289 -10.66 0.97 19.17
C GLN A 289 -10.74 1.32 17.69
N ALA A 290 -11.92 1.16 17.08
CA ALA A 290 -12.15 1.67 15.74
C ALA A 290 -11.90 3.19 15.72
N ASN A 291 -11.02 3.64 14.83
CA ASN A 291 -10.85 5.05 14.48
C ASN A 291 -10.91 5.16 12.95
N VAL A 292 -12.14 5.19 12.45
CA VAL A 292 -12.42 5.10 11.02
C VAL A 292 -13.17 6.35 10.59
N THR A 293 -12.59 7.14 9.68
CA THR A 293 -13.23 8.30 9.06
C THR A 293 -13.31 8.09 7.55
N ILE A 294 -14.51 8.14 6.98
CA ILE A 294 -14.73 8.07 5.54
C ILE A 294 -15.62 9.24 5.14
N THR A 295 -15.01 10.25 4.54
CA THR A 295 -15.68 11.49 4.10
C THR A 295 -15.52 11.67 2.60
N GLY A 296 -16.60 11.48 1.84
CA GLY A 296 -16.57 11.59 0.39
C GLY A 296 -16.11 10.30 -0.32
N GLY A 297 -16.12 10.35 -1.65
CA GLY A 297 -15.73 9.23 -2.51
C GLY A 297 -16.82 8.19 -2.77
N THR A 298 -16.43 7.10 -3.42
CA THR A 298 -17.30 6.01 -3.86
C THR A 298 -16.72 4.66 -3.48
N VAL A 299 -17.59 3.75 -3.05
CA VAL A 299 -17.29 2.35 -2.79
C VAL A 299 -18.28 1.53 -3.59
N THR A 300 -17.84 1.02 -4.74
CA THR A 300 -18.76 0.47 -5.75
C THR A 300 -18.35 -0.87 -6.32
N ASP A 301 -19.32 -1.74 -6.58
CA ASP A 301 -19.11 -2.99 -7.32
C ASP A 301 -18.02 -3.91 -6.72
N ASN A 302 -17.80 -3.82 -5.41
CA ASN A 302 -16.86 -4.69 -4.72
C ASN A 302 -17.58 -5.97 -4.25
N THR A 303 -16.92 -7.13 -4.36
CA THR A 303 -17.55 -8.44 -4.12
C THR A 303 -16.75 -9.26 -3.12
N ALA A 304 -17.39 -9.69 -2.02
CA ALA A 304 -16.81 -10.60 -1.05
C ALA A 304 -17.58 -11.93 -1.02
N ASN A 305 -16.91 -13.09 -0.95
CA ASN A 305 -17.66 -14.35 -0.92
C ASN A 305 -18.38 -14.61 0.40
N PHE A 306 -17.92 -14.05 1.53
CA PHE A 306 -18.54 -14.27 2.83
C PHE A 306 -19.22 -13.01 3.38
N ALA A 307 -18.47 -11.95 3.71
CA ALA A 307 -19.05 -10.76 4.34
C ALA A 307 -18.50 -9.45 3.77
N ALA A 308 -19.40 -8.48 3.59
CA ALA A 308 -19.11 -7.11 3.14
C ALA A 308 -18.33 -7.02 1.82
N GLY A 309 -19.06 -6.85 0.72
CA GLY A 309 -18.47 -6.41 -0.54
C GLY A 309 -17.75 -5.08 -0.38
N GLY A 310 -18.35 -4.10 0.30
CA GLY A 310 -17.64 -2.86 0.66
C GLY A 310 -16.74 -3.04 1.89
N PHE A 311 -17.01 -2.29 2.96
CA PHE A 311 -16.13 -2.29 4.15
C PHE A 311 -16.62 -3.25 5.23
N GLN A 312 -15.70 -4.06 5.74
CA GLN A 312 -15.85 -4.74 7.02
C GLN A 312 -15.03 -4.03 8.09
N VAL A 313 -15.68 -3.56 9.15
CA VAL A 313 -15.03 -2.96 10.31
C VAL A 313 -15.32 -3.79 11.54
N SER A 314 -14.29 -4.32 12.17
CA SER A 314 -14.38 -5.09 13.41
C SER A 314 -13.55 -4.41 14.49
N SER A 315 -14.16 -4.08 15.62
CA SER A 315 -13.43 -3.62 16.80
C SER A 315 -13.93 -4.27 18.08
N ALA A 316 -12.97 -4.82 18.83
CA ALA A 316 -13.21 -5.38 20.16
C ALA A 316 -13.02 -4.36 21.29
N GLY A 317 -12.32 -3.24 21.05
CA GLY A 317 -12.08 -2.19 22.05
C GLY A 317 -13.09 -1.05 22.06
N GLY A 318 -14.00 -0.98 21.09
CA GLY A 318 -14.97 0.12 20.94
C GLY A 318 -14.61 1.08 19.82
N GLY A 319 -14.80 2.38 20.03
CA GLY A 319 -14.45 3.42 19.05
C GLY A 319 -15.58 3.85 18.11
N THR A 320 -15.21 4.55 17.04
CA THR A 320 -16.12 5.20 16.09
C THR A 320 -15.81 4.85 14.64
N CYS A 321 -16.86 4.89 13.84
CA CYS A 321 -16.78 4.84 12.38
C CYS A 321 -17.68 5.95 11.84
N ASP A 322 -17.05 7.02 11.37
CA ASP A 322 -17.71 8.23 10.89
C ASP A 322 -17.77 8.21 9.37
N LEU A 323 -18.98 8.02 8.84
CA LEU A 323 -19.26 7.96 7.40
C LEU A 323 -20.06 9.19 7.00
N SER A 324 -19.53 10.00 6.08
CA SER A 324 -20.25 11.15 5.54
C SER A 324 -19.96 11.35 4.05
N ASN A 325 -20.95 11.78 3.27
CA ASN A 325 -20.81 12.10 1.85
C ASN A 325 -20.20 11.01 0.94
N VAL A 326 -20.19 9.76 1.39
CA VAL A 326 -19.68 8.59 0.64
C VAL A 326 -20.82 7.82 0.02
N ILE A 327 -20.63 7.35 -1.22
CA ILE A 327 -21.61 6.53 -1.94
C ILE A 327 -21.20 5.06 -1.88
N PHE A 328 -22.09 4.22 -1.36
CA PHE A 328 -22.00 2.76 -1.46
C PHE A 328 -23.03 2.28 -2.48
N SER A 329 -22.60 1.54 -3.50
CA SER A 329 -23.52 1.01 -4.52
C SER A 329 -22.97 -0.26 -5.18
N GLY A 330 -23.83 -1.21 -5.55
CA GLY A 330 -23.41 -2.39 -6.31
C GLY A 330 -22.49 -3.38 -5.58
N ASN A 331 -22.15 -3.14 -4.31
CA ASN A 331 -21.32 -4.06 -3.54
C ASN A 331 -22.12 -5.31 -3.13
N SER A 332 -21.47 -6.47 -3.16
CA SER A 332 -22.13 -7.75 -2.93
C SER A 332 -21.36 -8.66 -1.98
N ALA A 333 -22.10 -9.49 -1.23
CA ALA A 333 -21.56 -10.53 -0.38
C ALA A 333 -22.26 -11.87 -0.67
N GLY A 334 -21.50 -12.96 -0.75
CA GLY A 334 -22.03 -14.29 -1.11
C GLY A 334 -22.81 -14.98 0.02
N ALA A 335 -22.38 -14.81 1.28
CA ALA A 335 -23.19 -15.20 2.44
C ALA A 335 -24.10 -14.03 2.88
N SER A 336 -25.17 -14.32 3.62
CA SER A 336 -26.24 -13.37 4.02
C SER A 336 -25.81 -12.23 4.98
N GLN A 337 -24.55 -11.82 4.92
CA GLN A 337 -23.97 -10.68 5.65
C GLN A 337 -23.95 -9.46 4.70
N ALA A 338 -24.09 -8.25 5.23
CA ALA A 338 -24.41 -7.05 4.45
C ALA A 338 -23.48 -6.86 3.22
N GLY A 339 -24.06 -6.64 2.03
CA GLY A 339 -23.31 -6.46 0.78
C GLY A 339 -22.49 -5.17 0.75
N ASP A 340 -23.04 -4.06 1.25
CA ASP A 340 -22.35 -2.76 1.27
C ASP A 340 -21.31 -2.67 2.39
N SER A 341 -21.73 -2.65 3.65
CA SER A 341 -20.78 -2.60 4.76
C SER A 341 -21.27 -3.40 5.97
N TYR A 342 -20.33 -4.04 6.65
CA TYR A 342 -20.56 -4.74 7.91
C TYR A 342 -19.70 -4.10 9.01
N ILE A 343 -20.35 -3.37 9.92
CA ILE A 343 -19.68 -2.70 11.04
C ILE A 343 -20.08 -3.40 12.34
N GLN A 344 -19.09 -3.97 13.02
CA GLN A 344 -19.22 -4.60 14.34
C GLN A 344 -18.26 -3.94 15.32
N ILE A 345 -18.82 -3.15 16.23
CA ILE A 345 -18.09 -2.48 17.32
C ILE A 345 -18.65 -2.97 18.66
N VAL A 346 -17.80 -3.58 19.48
CA VAL A 346 -18.15 -4.04 20.83
C VAL A 346 -17.88 -2.91 21.82
N GLN A 347 -18.91 -2.45 22.56
CA GLN A 347 -18.78 -1.40 23.57
C GLN A 347 -18.38 -2.00 24.93
N PRO A 348 -17.32 -1.51 25.62
CA PRO A 348 -16.82 -2.16 26.85
C PRO A 348 -17.71 -2.07 28.10
N ILE A 349 -18.73 -1.18 28.15
CA ILE A 349 -19.49 -0.91 29.39
C ILE A 349 -21.02 -1.11 29.25
N LEU A 350 -21.54 -1.35 28.05
CA LEU A 350 -22.89 -1.88 27.86
C LEU A 350 -22.82 -2.96 26.78
N GLN A 351 -23.34 -4.15 27.08
CA GLN A 351 -23.60 -5.21 26.09
C GLN A 351 -24.70 -4.79 25.10
N THR A 352 -24.50 -3.70 24.37
CA THR A 352 -25.31 -3.31 23.22
C THR A 352 -24.37 -3.12 22.04
N SER A 353 -24.26 -4.15 21.21
CA SER A 353 -23.60 -4.04 19.90
C SER A 353 -24.43 -3.11 19.02
N ARG A 354 -23.80 -2.07 18.44
CA ARG A 354 -24.46 -1.21 17.45
C ARG A 354 -24.22 -1.82 16.08
N LEU A 355 -25.10 -2.76 15.69
CA LEU A 355 -25.06 -3.39 14.38
C LEU A 355 -25.64 -2.41 13.35
N MET A 356 -24.78 -1.75 12.55
CA MET A 356 -25.22 -0.97 11.40
C MET A 356 -25.05 -1.83 10.14
N ARG A 357 -26.15 -2.47 9.70
CA ARG A 357 -26.22 -3.10 8.38
C ARG A 357 -26.76 -2.08 7.39
N LEU A 358 -25.89 -1.55 6.53
CA LEU A 358 -26.33 -0.79 5.36
C LEU A 358 -26.75 -1.82 4.30
N HIS A 359 -28.06 -2.02 4.13
CA HIS A 359 -28.60 -2.78 3.00
C HIS A 359 -29.04 -1.80 1.93
N SER A 360 -28.66 -2.04 0.68
CA SER A 360 -29.07 -1.25 -0.47
C SER A 360 -30.59 -1.30 -0.68
N LYS A 361 -31.28 -0.26 -0.17
CA LYS A 361 -32.46 0.39 -0.77
C LYS A 361 -32.67 1.74 -0.06
N VAL A 362 -32.23 2.81 -0.72
CA VAL A 362 -32.61 4.21 -0.48
C VAL A 362 -32.17 4.80 0.87
N ILE A 363 -31.01 5.47 0.84
CA ILE A 363 -30.62 6.47 1.85
C ILE A 363 -31.57 7.68 1.73
N ARG A 364 -32.71 7.62 2.43
CA ARG A 364 -33.46 8.79 2.94
C ARG A 364 -34.25 8.32 4.16
N ARG A 365 -33.62 8.21 5.35
CA ARG A 365 -34.28 8.30 6.69
C ARG A 365 -33.37 8.00 7.91
N ALA A 366 -32.07 8.28 7.88
CA ALA A 366 -31.26 8.17 9.10
C ALA A 366 -31.36 9.39 10.06
N LEU A 367 -31.99 10.50 9.65
CA LEU A 367 -32.11 11.70 10.50
C LEU A 367 -33.34 11.69 11.44
N THR A 368 -34.39 10.90 11.18
CA THR A 368 -35.69 11.06 11.87
C THR A 368 -35.82 10.36 13.23
N VAL A 369 -34.89 9.48 13.63
CA VAL A 369 -34.99 8.77 14.93
C VAL A 369 -34.24 9.54 16.03
N ALA A 370 -33.16 10.24 15.70
CA ALA A 370 -32.44 11.09 16.65
C ALA A 370 -33.24 12.35 17.02
N GLU A 371 -33.93 12.99 16.08
CA GLU A 371 -34.78 14.16 16.36
C GLU A 371 -36.04 13.82 17.18
N ARG A 372 -36.60 12.61 17.02
CA ARG A 372 -37.75 12.16 17.82
C ARG A 372 -37.38 11.83 19.27
N LEU A 373 -36.16 11.36 19.51
CA LEU A 373 -35.66 11.12 20.88
C LEU A 373 -35.25 12.43 21.58
N LEU A 374 -34.71 13.41 20.85
CA LEU A 374 -34.35 14.71 21.44
C LEU A 374 -35.59 15.55 21.83
N THR A 375 -36.70 15.39 21.11
CA THR A 375 -37.96 16.08 21.41
C THR A 375 -38.69 15.47 22.63
N ALA A 376 -38.54 14.16 22.86
CA ALA A 376 -39.14 13.48 24.02
C ALA A 376 -38.40 13.75 25.34
N VAL A 377 -37.12 14.08 25.29
CA VAL A 377 -36.30 14.42 26.48
C VAL A 377 -36.43 15.90 26.87
N ARG A 378 -36.80 16.79 25.93
CA ARG A 378 -37.06 18.21 26.23
C ARG A 378 -38.49 18.50 26.71
N ALA A 379 -39.36 17.51 26.75
CA ALA A 379 -40.75 17.62 27.20
C ALA A 379 -41.00 16.93 28.57
N ARG A 380 -39.94 16.70 29.35
CA ARG A 380 -40.02 16.24 30.75
C ARG A 380 -39.40 17.26 31.69
#